data_AF-A0A429VBU5-F1
#
_entry.id   AF-A0A429VBU5-F1
#
_cell.length_a   1.000
_cell.length_b   1.000
_cell.length_c   1.000
_cell.angle_alpha   90.00
_cell.angle_beta   90.00
_cell.angle_gamma   90.00
#
_symmetry.space_group_name_H-M   'P 1'
#
loop_
_entity.id
_entity.type
_entity.pdbx_description
1 polymer ?
#
loop_
_entity_poly.entity_id
_entity_poly.type
_entity_poly.pdbx_seq_one_letter_code
_entity_poly.pdbx_strand_id
1 'polypeptide(L)'
;MQGFLAALKLDALHPLYGHYDADTATDQPEENLLVYRGDKPTFISVYGSLKTPEVRSQVPAPIVTLYDTLKNVNLRPNAEWLPDRIEVMVWPYNYAPDASTKWPTNLPDLNDPRTIKRGDSFSIYIPSSKLAEVRALLARRTEKGAIKINGKKWAASIRFPFPTERLWLAPNPEAKHASD
;
A
#
# COMPACT_ATOMS: atom_id res chain seq x y z
N MET A 1 -10.70 13.22 15.96
CA MET A 1 -11.04 12.00 15.22
C MET A 1 -12.52 11.94 14.83
N GLN A 2 -13.48 12.06 15.78
CA GLN A 2 -14.92 11.95 15.49
C GLN A 2 -15.43 12.94 14.42
N GLY A 3 -14.99 14.21 14.44
CA GLY A 3 -15.39 15.19 13.41
C GLY A 3 -14.90 14.86 12.00
N PHE A 4 -13.73 14.21 11.86
CA PHE A 4 -13.22 13.78 10.56
C PHE A 4 -14.02 12.60 10.01
N LEU A 5 -14.26 11.58 10.84
CA LEU A 5 -15.04 10.42 10.43
C LEU A 5 -16.48 10.81 10.04
N ALA A 6 -17.09 11.77 10.74
CA ALA A 6 -18.40 12.32 10.36
C ALA A 6 -18.35 13.07 9.02
N ALA A 7 -17.27 13.81 8.74
CA ALA A 7 -17.09 14.54 7.48
C ALA A 7 -16.98 13.63 6.26
N LEU A 8 -16.54 12.37 6.43
CA LEU A 8 -16.48 11.38 5.34
C LEU A 8 -17.85 10.96 4.82
N LYS A 9 -18.95 11.27 5.54
CA LYS A 9 -20.34 10.95 5.16
C LYS A 9 -20.50 9.51 4.67
N LEU A 10 -19.92 8.56 5.39
CA LEU A 10 -19.82 7.17 4.95
C LEU A 10 -21.18 6.50 4.68
N ASP A 11 -22.27 6.98 5.29
CA ASP A 11 -23.63 6.49 5.02
C ASP A 11 -24.10 6.82 3.60
N ALA A 12 -23.71 7.97 3.04
CA ALA A 12 -24.07 8.35 1.67
C ALA A 12 -23.41 7.46 0.60
N LEU A 13 -22.35 6.75 0.97
CA LEU A 13 -21.69 5.77 0.11
C LEU A 13 -22.37 4.40 0.15
N HIS A 14 -23.42 4.21 0.97
CA HIS A 14 -24.02 2.88 1.23
C HIS A 14 -24.48 2.14 -0.03
N PRO A 15 -25.13 2.79 -1.01
CA PRO A 15 -25.55 2.10 -2.22
C PRO A 15 -24.44 1.94 -3.27
N LEU A 16 -23.22 2.45 -3.01
CA LEU A 16 -22.16 2.54 -4.02
C LEU A 16 -21.13 1.44 -3.83
N TYR A 17 -20.81 0.73 -4.91
CA TYR A 17 -19.80 -0.32 -4.97
C TYR A 17 -19.37 -0.54 -6.42
N GLY A 18 -18.23 -1.20 -6.62
CA GLY A 18 -17.74 -1.62 -7.92
C GLY A 18 -16.97 -0.55 -8.68
N HIS A 19 -16.89 -0.71 -10.00
CA HIS A 19 -16.07 0.09 -10.89
C HIS A 19 -16.90 1.13 -11.66
N TYR A 20 -16.36 2.34 -11.78
CA TYR A 20 -16.95 3.45 -12.54
C TYR A 20 -15.98 3.90 -13.63
N ASP A 21 -16.31 3.60 -14.89
CA ASP A 21 -15.61 4.10 -16.07
C ASP A 21 -16.03 5.56 -16.35
N ALA A 22 -15.35 6.51 -15.70
CA ALA A 22 -15.69 7.93 -15.75
C ALA A 22 -14.92 8.71 -16.84
N ASP A 23 -13.96 8.05 -17.49
CA ASP A 23 -13.24 8.53 -18.67
C ASP A 23 -13.07 7.37 -19.67
N THR A 24 -13.12 7.67 -20.96
CA THR A 24 -12.90 6.69 -22.04
C THR A 24 -11.48 6.72 -22.62
N ALA A 25 -10.65 7.69 -22.20
CA ALA A 25 -9.26 7.78 -22.62
C ALA A 25 -8.43 6.61 -22.06
N THR A 26 -7.40 6.19 -22.80
CA THR A 26 -6.42 5.23 -22.29
C THR A 26 -5.49 5.91 -21.29
N ASP A 27 -4.83 5.10 -20.46
CA ASP A 27 -3.78 5.53 -19.52
C ASP A 27 -4.25 6.54 -18.46
N GLN A 28 -5.52 6.48 -18.08
CA GLN A 28 -6.03 7.28 -16.96
C GLN A 28 -5.62 6.67 -15.61
N PRO A 29 -5.47 7.52 -14.57
CA PRO A 29 -5.29 7.01 -13.22
C PRO A 29 -6.56 6.28 -12.77
N GLU A 30 -6.37 5.33 -11.86
CA GLU A 30 -7.46 4.69 -11.12
C GLU A 30 -7.46 5.17 -9.67
N GLU A 31 -8.60 5.69 -9.22
CA GLU A 31 -8.80 6.11 -7.84
C GLU A 31 -9.59 5.03 -7.09
N ASN A 32 -8.94 4.39 -6.13
CA ASN A 32 -9.48 3.25 -5.40
C ASN A 32 -9.83 3.62 -3.95
N LEU A 33 -11.03 3.23 -3.51
CA LEU A 33 -11.58 3.48 -2.19
C LEU A 33 -12.07 2.15 -1.58
N LEU A 34 -11.45 1.74 -0.46
CA LEU A 34 -11.93 0.63 0.37
C LEU A 34 -12.55 1.20 1.64
N VAL A 35 -13.86 1.01 1.80
CA VAL A 35 -14.63 1.54 2.92
C VAL A 35 -15.09 0.39 3.80
N TYR A 36 -14.70 0.41 5.08
CA TYR A 36 -15.18 -0.56 6.07
C TYR A 36 -16.43 -0.07 6.77
N ARG A 37 -17.50 -0.88 6.72
CA ARG A 37 -18.76 -0.62 7.41
C ARG A 37 -19.20 -1.90 8.12
N GLY A 38 -19.03 -1.94 9.44
CA GLY A 38 -19.20 -3.17 10.21
C GLY A 38 -18.26 -4.26 9.69
N ASP A 39 -18.79 -5.45 9.43
CA ASP A 39 -17.99 -6.63 9.09
C ASP A 39 -17.71 -6.79 7.58
N LYS A 40 -18.32 -5.96 6.71
CA LYS A 40 -18.18 -6.08 5.25
C LYS A 40 -17.50 -4.85 4.63
N PRO A 41 -16.36 -5.03 3.94
CA PRO A 41 -15.78 -3.94 3.16
C PRO A 41 -16.62 -3.67 1.90
N THR A 42 -16.60 -2.42 1.45
CA THR A 42 -17.09 -2.02 0.13
C THR A 42 -15.93 -1.45 -0.68
N PHE A 43 -15.75 -1.96 -1.89
CA PHE A 43 -14.75 -1.46 -2.84
C PHE A 43 -15.42 -0.54 -3.87
N ILE A 44 -14.83 0.62 -4.11
CA ILE A 44 -15.22 1.56 -5.16
C ILE A 44 -13.96 1.91 -5.93
N SER A 45 -13.99 1.73 -7.25
CA SER A 45 -12.92 2.15 -8.16
C SER A 45 -13.48 3.13 -9.19
N VAL A 46 -12.73 4.20 -9.45
CA VAL A 46 -13.03 5.15 -10.52
C VAL A 46 -11.86 5.17 -11.49
N TYR A 47 -12.11 4.80 -12.75
CA TYR A 47 -11.17 5.01 -13.84
C TYR A 47 -11.36 6.41 -14.41
N GLY A 48 -10.34 7.26 -14.28
CA GLY A 48 -10.41 8.69 -14.56
C GLY A 48 -10.02 9.54 -13.35
N SER A 49 -9.48 10.73 -13.61
CA SER A 49 -8.99 11.64 -12.58
C SER A 49 -10.11 12.46 -11.93
N LEU A 50 -10.41 12.28 -10.64
CA LEU A 50 -11.40 13.13 -9.92
C LEU A 50 -10.93 14.58 -9.71
N LYS A 51 -9.78 14.96 -10.27
CA LYS A 51 -9.32 16.34 -10.36
C LYS A 51 -9.98 17.11 -11.51
N THR A 52 -10.54 16.42 -12.51
CA THR A 52 -11.13 17.07 -13.69
C THR A 52 -12.65 17.21 -13.52
N PRO A 53 -13.26 18.35 -13.88
CA PRO A 53 -14.71 18.54 -13.82
C PRO A 53 -15.50 17.50 -14.63
N GLU A 54 -14.96 17.05 -15.75
CA GLU A 54 -15.59 16.12 -16.68
C GLU A 54 -15.80 14.76 -16.01
N VAL A 55 -14.73 14.16 -15.46
CA VAL A 55 -14.80 12.89 -14.74
C VAL A 55 -15.70 13.01 -13.51
N ARG A 56 -15.62 14.13 -12.77
CA ARG A 56 -16.46 14.38 -11.59
C ARG A 56 -17.96 14.39 -11.92
N SER A 57 -18.34 14.77 -13.13
CA SER A 57 -19.75 14.75 -13.58
C SER A 57 -20.28 13.36 -13.87
N GLN A 58 -19.40 12.39 -14.12
CA GLN A 58 -19.74 11.01 -14.48
C GLN A 58 -19.82 10.07 -13.27
N VAL A 59 -19.41 10.52 -12.08
CA VAL A 59 -19.43 9.72 -10.85
C VAL A 59 -20.46 10.23 -9.84
N PRO A 60 -21.03 9.34 -8.99
CA PRO A 60 -21.89 9.74 -7.89
C PRO A 60 -21.28 10.83 -6.99
N ALA A 61 -22.05 11.87 -6.70
CA ALA A 61 -21.64 12.99 -5.83
C ALA A 61 -21.08 12.56 -4.45
N PRO A 62 -21.53 11.47 -3.81
CA PRO A 62 -20.91 10.98 -2.58
C PRO A 62 -19.43 10.58 -2.74
N ILE A 63 -19.02 10.02 -3.88
CA ILE A 63 -17.62 9.64 -4.16
C ILE A 63 -16.76 10.91 -4.27
N VAL A 64 -17.24 11.90 -5.02
CA VAL A 64 -16.58 13.20 -5.18
C VAL A 64 -16.42 13.91 -3.82
N THR A 65 -17.47 13.89 -3.00
CA THR A 65 -17.45 14.48 -1.66
C THR A 65 -16.42 13.80 -0.76
N LEU A 66 -16.35 12.46 -0.81
CA LEU A 66 -15.35 11.70 -0.06
C LEU A 66 -13.93 12.05 -0.52
N TYR A 67 -13.68 12.07 -1.83
CA TYR A 67 -12.38 12.43 -2.41
C TYR A 67 -11.92 13.82 -1.93
N ASP A 68 -12.78 14.84 -2.04
CA ASP A 68 -12.45 16.19 -1.63
C ASP A 68 -12.21 16.28 -0.11
N THR A 69 -12.98 15.52 0.68
CA THR A 69 -12.81 15.47 2.14
C THR A 69 -11.46 14.86 2.51
N LEU A 70 -11.07 13.75 1.86
CA LEU A 70 -9.79 13.09 2.08
C LEU A 70 -8.61 13.97 1.64
N LYS A 71 -8.73 14.66 0.50
CA LYS A 71 -7.68 15.55 -0.02
C LYS A 71 -7.44 16.77 0.87
N ASN A 72 -8.49 17.27 1.51
CA ASN A 72 -8.43 18.47 2.35
C ASN A 72 -8.23 18.15 3.83
N VAL A 73 -8.02 16.88 4.20
CA VAL A 73 -7.79 16.53 5.60
C VAL A 73 -6.45 17.10 6.06
N ASN A 74 -6.52 18.10 6.93
CA ASN A 74 -5.36 18.57 7.68
C ASN A 74 -5.39 17.90 9.05
N LEU A 75 -4.92 16.66 9.11
CA LEU A 75 -4.61 16.04 10.38
C LEU A 75 -3.42 16.80 10.95
N ARG A 76 -3.60 17.45 12.11
CA ARG A 76 -2.48 18.04 12.86
C ARG A 76 -1.37 16.98 12.91
N PRO A 77 -0.09 17.36 12.69
CA PRO A 77 1.03 16.43 12.79
C PRO A 77 1.14 15.97 14.25
N ASN A 78 0.35 14.97 14.59
CA ASN A 78 0.61 14.12 15.73
C ASN A 78 1.67 13.10 15.29
N ALA A 79 2.34 12.52 16.29
CA ALA A 79 3.47 11.59 16.13
C ALA A 79 3.40 10.74 14.86
N GLU A 80 4.53 10.65 14.16
CA GLU A 80 4.73 9.81 12.97
C GLU A 80 4.08 8.44 13.20
N TRP A 81 3.04 8.13 12.42
CA TRP A 81 2.40 6.83 12.51
C TRP A 81 3.32 5.80 11.87
N LEU A 82 3.61 4.73 12.62
CA LEU A 82 4.28 3.54 12.12
C LEU A 82 3.38 2.32 12.38
N PRO A 83 3.36 1.34 11.46
CA PRO A 83 2.76 0.04 11.75
C PRO A 83 3.54 -0.66 12.87
N ASP A 84 3.01 -1.74 13.46
CA ASP A 84 3.77 -2.54 14.44
C ASP A 84 5.05 -3.13 13.82
N ARG A 85 4.99 -3.41 12.51
CA ARG A 85 6.08 -3.97 11.71
C ARG A 85 6.19 -3.25 10.38
N ILE A 86 7.42 -2.93 10.00
CA ILE A 86 7.77 -2.57 8.64
C ILE A 86 7.98 -3.82 7.80
N GLU A 87 7.86 -3.67 6.49
CA GLU A 87 8.16 -4.74 5.55
C GLU A 87 9.45 -4.42 4.81
N VAL A 88 10.40 -5.36 4.83
CA VAL A 88 11.55 -5.36 3.93
C VAL A 88 11.26 -6.33 2.81
N MET A 89 11.01 -5.78 1.62
CA MET A 89 10.88 -6.56 0.40
C MET A 89 12.26 -6.89 -0.12
N VAL A 90 12.49 -8.14 -0.47
CA VAL A 90 13.74 -8.61 -1.06
C VAL A 90 13.49 -9.42 -2.31
N TRP A 91 14.29 -9.18 -3.35
CA TRP A 91 14.23 -9.89 -4.63
C TRP A 91 15.64 -10.31 -5.07
N PRO A 92 15.77 -11.40 -5.86
CA PRO A 92 17.07 -11.95 -6.20
C PRO A 92 17.99 -10.92 -6.85
N TYR A 93 19.23 -10.83 -6.37
CA TYR A 93 20.25 -9.97 -6.97
C TYR A 93 21.60 -10.68 -7.04
N ASN A 94 21.59 -11.89 -7.63
CA ASN A 94 22.74 -12.79 -7.67
C ASN A 94 23.95 -12.22 -8.43
N TYR A 95 23.69 -11.37 -9.42
CA TYR A 95 24.69 -10.75 -10.29
C TYR A 95 25.28 -9.45 -9.72
N ALA A 96 24.97 -9.07 -8.47
CA ALA A 96 25.52 -7.86 -7.85
C ALA A 96 27.06 -7.88 -7.88
N PRO A 97 27.70 -6.94 -8.59
CA PRO A 97 29.14 -6.91 -8.80
C PRO A 97 29.91 -6.48 -7.55
N ASP A 98 29.29 -5.66 -6.70
CA ASP A 98 29.95 -5.10 -5.53
C ASP A 98 29.85 -6.01 -4.30
N ALA A 99 30.65 -5.68 -3.28
CA ALA A 99 30.60 -6.33 -1.99
C ALA A 99 29.19 -6.30 -1.39
N SER A 100 28.74 -7.45 -0.90
CA SER A 100 27.43 -7.57 -0.29
C SER A 100 27.47 -7.20 1.20
N THR A 101 26.53 -6.38 1.64
CA THR A 101 26.36 -6.08 3.06
C THR A 101 25.69 -7.26 3.76
N LYS A 102 26.25 -7.72 4.88
CA LYS A 102 25.68 -8.87 5.62
C LYS A 102 24.39 -8.47 6.33
N TRP A 103 23.38 -9.33 6.25
CA TRP A 103 22.18 -9.20 7.06
C TRP A 103 22.49 -9.43 8.55
N PRO A 104 22.07 -8.54 9.44
CA PRO A 104 22.23 -8.73 10.88
C PRO A 104 21.48 -9.96 11.39
N THR A 105 22.12 -10.76 12.23
CA THR A 105 21.55 -12.01 12.77
C THR A 105 20.45 -11.80 13.81
N ASN A 106 20.34 -10.58 14.35
CA ASN A 106 19.31 -10.16 15.29
C ASN A 106 18.04 -9.66 14.60
N LEU A 107 18.02 -9.55 13.26
CA LEU A 107 16.84 -9.22 12.48
C LEU A 107 16.20 -10.49 11.91
N PRO A 108 14.87 -10.55 11.79
CA PRO A 108 14.19 -11.61 11.05
C PRO A 108 14.81 -11.83 9.67
N ASP A 109 14.95 -13.07 9.23
CA ASP A 109 15.55 -13.45 7.95
C ASP A 109 14.54 -14.22 7.07
N LEU A 110 15.02 -14.90 6.04
CA LEU A 110 14.17 -15.69 5.13
C LEU A 110 13.53 -16.93 5.78
N ASN A 111 14.04 -17.35 6.93
CA ASN A 111 13.57 -18.51 7.67
C ASN A 111 12.65 -18.11 8.85
N ASP A 112 12.47 -16.81 9.14
CA ASP A 112 11.49 -16.36 10.13
C ASP A 112 10.09 -16.82 9.71
N PRO A 113 9.28 -17.39 10.62
CA PRO A 113 7.97 -17.93 10.29
C PRO A 113 6.97 -16.88 9.79
N ARG A 114 7.26 -15.58 9.98
CA ARG A 114 6.43 -14.47 9.47
C ARG A 114 6.87 -14.01 8.09
N THR A 115 8.00 -14.48 7.57
CA THR A 115 8.45 -14.12 6.23
C THR A 115 7.54 -14.76 5.18
N ILE A 116 7.03 -13.94 4.26
CA ILE A 116 6.12 -14.39 3.20
C ILE A 116 6.91 -14.51 1.90
N LYS A 117 6.84 -15.68 1.26
CA LYS A 117 7.37 -15.88 -0.10
C LYS A 117 6.38 -15.35 -1.14
N ARG A 118 6.89 -14.58 -2.11
CA ARG A 118 6.14 -13.95 -3.21
C ARG A 118 6.84 -14.27 -4.54
N GLY A 119 6.57 -15.47 -5.09
CA GLY A 119 7.31 -15.96 -6.25
C GLY A 119 8.78 -16.23 -5.91
N ASP A 120 9.70 -15.49 -6.54
CA ASP A 120 11.14 -15.53 -6.27
C ASP A 120 11.59 -14.53 -5.18
N SER A 121 10.68 -13.65 -4.78
CA SER A 121 10.89 -12.56 -3.84
C SER A 121 10.31 -12.91 -2.46
N PHE A 122 10.65 -12.12 -1.44
CA PHE A 122 10.19 -12.32 -0.06
C PHE A 122 9.83 -10.99 0.61
N SER A 123 8.86 -11.05 1.52
CA SER A 123 8.51 -9.97 2.45
C SER A 123 8.93 -10.38 3.86
N ILE A 124 9.92 -9.68 4.42
CA ILE A 124 10.42 -9.90 5.78
C ILE A 124 9.80 -8.83 6.69
N TYR A 125 9.04 -9.24 7.71
CA TYR A 125 8.35 -8.31 8.60
C TYR A 125 9.15 -8.04 9.88
N ILE A 126 9.68 -6.83 10.00
CA ILE A 126 10.58 -6.41 11.08
C ILE A 126 9.84 -5.46 12.03
N PRO A 127 9.97 -5.58 13.36
CA PRO A 127 9.39 -4.61 14.31
C PRO A 127 9.77 -3.17 13.97
N SER A 128 8.82 -2.24 14.00
CA SER A 128 9.09 -0.84 13.63
C SER A 128 10.07 -0.13 14.56
N SER A 129 10.26 -0.63 15.79
CA SER A 129 11.32 -0.21 16.70
C SER A 129 12.73 -0.42 16.13
N LYS A 130 12.88 -1.23 15.08
CA LYS A 130 14.13 -1.49 14.36
C LYS A 130 14.27 -0.70 13.05
N LEU A 131 13.32 0.19 12.72
CA LEU A 131 13.34 0.95 11.47
C LEU A 131 14.64 1.72 11.25
N ALA A 132 15.16 2.39 12.28
CA ALA A 132 16.42 3.13 12.18
C ALA A 132 17.61 2.20 11.86
N GLU A 133 17.66 1.02 12.48
CA GLU A 133 18.68 0.00 12.25
C GLU A 133 18.62 -0.52 10.80
N VAL A 134 17.42 -0.80 10.29
CA VAL A 134 17.21 -1.26 8.90
C VAL A 134 17.56 -0.16 7.89
N ARG A 135 17.15 1.10 8.13
CA ARG A 135 17.52 2.23 7.27
C ARG A 135 19.03 2.40 7.21
N ALA A 136 19.72 2.35 8.35
CA ALA A 136 21.17 2.44 8.42
C ALA A 136 21.86 1.29 7.68
N LEU A 137 21.32 0.06 7.78
CA LEU A 137 21.82 -1.09 7.03
C LEU A 137 21.70 -0.86 5.51
N LEU A 138 20.52 -0.46 5.03
CA LEU A 138 20.27 -0.26 3.61
C LEU A 138 21.00 0.96 3.04
N ALA A 139 21.31 1.97 3.86
CA ALA A 139 22.12 3.12 3.45
C ALA A 139 23.61 2.78 3.28
N ARG A 140 24.12 1.72 3.93
CA ARG A 140 25.51 1.26 3.80
C ARG A 140 25.77 0.45 2.53
N ARG A 141 24.70 0.03 1.85
CA ARG A 141 24.78 -0.66 0.56
C ARG A 141 25.42 0.27 -0.48
N THR A 142 26.40 -0.21 -1.23
CA THR A 142 26.83 0.46 -2.46
C THR A 142 25.73 0.36 -3.50
N GLU A 143 25.62 1.31 -4.42
CA GLU A 143 24.53 1.35 -5.42
C GLU A 143 24.30 -0.01 -6.13
N LYS A 144 25.38 -0.76 -6.42
CA LYS A 144 25.35 -2.08 -7.06
C LYS A 144 25.65 -3.25 -6.11
N GLY A 145 25.62 -3.00 -4.80
CA GLY A 145 25.84 -4.00 -3.76
C GLY A 145 24.55 -4.72 -3.38
N ALA A 146 24.65 -6.01 -3.08
CA ALA A 146 23.53 -6.79 -2.54
C ALA A 146 23.50 -6.78 -1.01
N ILE A 147 22.37 -7.15 -0.44
CA ILE A 147 22.25 -7.62 0.94
C ILE A 147 22.39 -9.14 0.94
N LYS A 148 23.29 -9.68 1.78
CA LYS A 148 23.48 -11.13 1.92
C LYS A 148 22.62 -11.66 3.06
N ILE A 149 21.56 -12.38 2.72
CA ILE A 149 20.62 -13.03 3.66
C ILE A 149 20.66 -14.53 3.39
N ASN A 150 20.91 -15.34 4.42
CA ASN A 150 20.93 -16.81 4.38
C ASN A 150 21.81 -17.34 3.23
N GLY A 151 22.97 -16.72 3.05
CA GLY A 151 23.96 -17.08 2.03
C GLY A 151 23.68 -16.53 0.62
N LYS A 152 22.49 -16.00 0.34
CA LYS A 152 22.07 -15.51 -0.98
C LYS A 152 22.13 -13.98 -1.09
N LYS A 153 22.26 -13.47 -2.30
CA LYS A 153 22.33 -12.04 -2.61
C LYS A 153 20.95 -11.49 -3.00
N TRP A 154 20.55 -10.41 -2.34
CA TRP A 154 19.25 -9.79 -2.51
C TRP A 154 19.38 -8.30 -2.73
N ALA A 155 18.54 -7.74 -3.60
CA ALA A 155 18.18 -6.34 -3.50
C ALA A 155 17.10 -6.20 -2.43
N ALA A 156 16.99 -5.01 -1.82
CA ALA A 156 16.08 -4.79 -0.71
C ALA A 156 15.50 -3.36 -0.72
N SER A 157 14.24 -3.23 -0.34
CA SER A 157 13.57 -1.96 -0.07
C SER A 157 12.66 -2.06 1.16
N ILE A 158 12.38 -0.93 1.80
CA ILE A 158 11.45 -0.83 2.93
C ILE A 158 10.13 -0.31 2.40
N ARG A 159 9.02 -0.88 2.88
CA ARG A 159 7.70 -0.26 2.81
C ARG A 159 6.99 -0.34 4.16
N PHE A 160 5.97 0.51 4.32
CA PHE A 160 5.11 0.53 5.50
C PHE A 160 3.80 -0.16 5.14
N PRO A 161 3.56 -1.40 5.58
CA PRO A 161 2.29 -2.06 5.30
C PRO A 161 1.16 -1.29 5.97
N PHE A 162 0.12 -0.98 5.21
CA PHE A 162 -1.07 -0.35 5.77
C PHE A 162 -1.84 -1.34 6.66
N PRO A 163 -2.55 -0.87 7.70
CA PRO A 163 -3.48 -1.71 8.43
C PRO A 163 -4.45 -2.34 7.43
N THR A 164 -4.78 -3.61 7.64
CA THR A 164 -5.71 -4.37 6.78
C THR A 164 -5.32 -4.47 5.29
N GLU A 165 -4.07 -4.18 4.92
CA GLU A 165 -3.62 -4.19 3.52
C GLU A 165 -3.88 -5.52 2.79
N ARG A 166 -3.91 -6.66 3.49
CA ARG A 166 -4.31 -7.94 2.89
C ARG A 166 -5.68 -7.91 2.20
N LEU A 167 -6.58 -7.03 2.66
CA LEU A 167 -7.92 -6.85 2.12
C LEU A 167 -7.89 -5.94 0.89
N TRP A 168 -7.03 -4.91 0.90
CA TRP A 168 -6.73 -4.13 -0.30
C TRP A 168 -6.07 -4.95 -1.40
N LEU A 169 -5.19 -5.89 -1.03
CA LEU A 169 -4.46 -6.76 -1.96
C LEU A 169 -5.22 -8.05 -2.30
N ALA A 170 -6.39 -8.29 -1.70
CA ALA A 170 -7.21 -9.43 -2.04
C ALA A 170 -7.77 -9.24 -3.46
N PRO A 171 -8.02 -10.33 -4.21
CA PRO A 171 -8.83 -10.23 -5.41
C PRO A 171 -10.19 -9.61 -5.03
N ASN A 172 -10.54 -8.47 -5.63
CA ASN A 172 -11.83 -7.79 -5.45
C ASN A 172 -12.72 -8.14 -6.65
N PRO A 173 -13.47 -9.26 -6.63
CA PRO A 173 -14.29 -9.68 -7.76
C PRO A 173 -15.36 -8.64 -8.11
N GLU A 174 -15.82 -7.84 -7.15
CA GLU A 174 -16.74 -6.71 -7.37
C GLU A 174 -16.14 -5.54 -8.16
N ALA A 175 -14.81 -5.45 -8.25
CA ALA A 175 -14.13 -4.50 -9.13
C ALA A 175 -14.04 -5.00 -10.58
N LYS A 176 -14.46 -6.24 -10.86
CA LYS A 176 -14.61 -6.72 -12.24
C LYS A 176 -15.78 -5.98 -12.87
N HIS A 177 -15.59 -5.56 -14.11
CA HIS A 177 -16.57 -4.82 -14.91
C HIS A 177 -18.00 -5.32 -14.71
N ALA A 178 -18.95 -4.40 -14.54
CA ALA A 178 -20.38 -4.67 -14.66
C ALA A 178 -20.81 -4.88 -16.14
N SER A 179 -19.94 -5.50 -16.93
CA SER A 179 -20.16 -5.83 -18.33
C SER A 179 -19.47 -7.17 -18.63
N ASP A 180 -20.08 -8.24 -18.12
CA ASP A 180 -20.14 -9.56 -18.76
C ASP A 180 -21.62 -9.91 -18.93
#